data_AF-A0AAV2TCI8-F1
#
_entry.id   AF-A0AAV2TCI8-F1
#
_cell.length_a   1.000
_cell.length_b   1.000
_cell.length_c   1.000
_cell.angle_alpha   90.00
_cell.angle_beta   90.00
_cell.angle_gamma   90.00
#
_symmetry.space_group_name_H-M   'P 1'
#
loop_
_entity.id
_entity.type
_entity.pdbx_description
1 polymer ?
#
loop_
_entity_poly.entity_id
_entity_poly.type
_entity_poly.pdbx_seq_one_letter_code
_entity_poly.pdbx_strand_id
1 'polypeptide(L)'
;MPSFSYRQLFNLITFSLAAALLATSIFVDDRVTSEHKSDKEKISVAAGVVATVCFAVVLILDTTLICGCSHRHRTFKITEGILCILGFACAVVSAATFFGKERPGIGCWILSGAIVAGEAAVFSFLLDLRHEY
;
A
#
# COMPACT_ATOMS: atom_id res chain seq x y z
N MET A 1 -15.97 19.43 17.86
CA MET A 1 -14.84 18.49 17.71
C MET A 1 -15.00 17.82 16.36
N PRO A 2 -14.02 17.90 15.42
CA PRO A 2 -14.11 17.07 14.24
C PRO A 2 -14.03 15.63 14.75
N SER A 3 -15.14 14.90 14.65
CA SER A 3 -15.15 13.48 14.94
C SER A 3 -14.25 12.82 13.91
N PHE A 4 -13.00 12.59 14.28
CA PHE A 4 -12.08 11.76 13.51
C PHE A 4 -12.83 10.46 13.22
N SER A 5 -13.18 10.20 11.97
CA SER A 5 -13.89 8.97 11.64
C SER A 5 -12.93 7.82 11.91
N TYR A 6 -13.33 6.88 12.75
CA TYR A 6 -12.55 5.68 13.07
C TYR A 6 -12.00 4.99 11.82
N ARG A 7 -12.75 5.10 10.72
CA ARG A 7 -12.38 4.68 9.35
C ARG A 7 -11.10 5.36 8.83
N GLN A 8 -11.01 6.68 8.92
CA GLN A 8 -9.86 7.44 8.42
C GLN A 8 -8.61 7.12 9.25
N LEU A 9 -8.76 6.95 10.56
CA LEU A 9 -7.65 6.54 11.43
C LEU A 9 -7.17 5.13 11.09
N PHE A 10 -8.09 4.18 10.89
CA PHE A 10 -7.76 2.81 10.53
C PHE A 10 -7.04 2.72 9.16
N ASN A 11 -7.55 3.40 8.14
CA ASN A 11 -6.92 3.47 6.82
C ASN A 11 -5.51 4.08 6.91
N LEU A 12 -5.37 5.17 7.67
CA LEU A 12 -4.09 5.84 7.84
C LEU A 12 -3.05 4.91 8.53
N ILE A 13 -3.44 4.16 9.55
CA ILE A 13 -2.56 3.19 10.21
C ILE A 13 -2.19 2.04 9.26
N THR A 14 -3.16 1.46 8.57
CA THR A 14 -2.94 0.26 7.74
C THR A 14 -2.18 0.58 6.46
N PHE A 15 -2.46 1.68 5.78
CA PHE A 15 -1.65 2.12 4.63
C PHE A 15 -0.24 2.53 5.04
N SER A 16 -0.05 3.13 6.23
CA SER A 16 1.29 3.42 6.77
C SER A 16 2.07 2.14 7.02
N LEU A 17 1.42 1.12 7.59
CA LEU A 17 2.05 -0.17 7.85
C LEU A 17 2.40 -0.89 6.54
N ALA A 18 1.49 -0.90 5.55
CA ALA A 18 1.75 -1.47 4.24
C ALA A 18 2.93 -0.78 3.52
N ALA A 19 2.98 0.55 3.53
CA ALA A 19 4.08 1.32 2.96
C ALA A 19 5.40 1.05 3.69
N ALA A 20 5.40 0.97 5.03
CA ALA A 20 6.59 0.68 5.81
C ALA A 20 7.13 -0.74 5.54
N LEU A 21 6.26 -1.75 5.47
CA LEU A 21 6.64 -3.13 5.17
C LEU A 21 7.25 -3.26 3.76
N LEU A 22 6.63 -2.62 2.76
CA LEU A 22 7.13 -2.61 1.38
C LEU A 22 8.45 -1.84 1.26
N ALA A 23 8.56 -0.65 1.85
CA ALA A 23 9.81 0.11 1.88
C ALA A 23 10.94 -0.70 2.53
N THR A 24 10.67 -1.32 3.69
CA THR A 24 11.66 -2.15 4.40
C THR A 24 12.10 -3.33 3.55
N SER A 25 11.19 -3.99 2.84
CA SER A 25 11.53 -5.10 1.95
C SER A 25 12.49 -4.67 0.83
N ILE A 26 12.30 -3.47 0.26
CA ILE A 26 13.15 -2.90 -0.79
C ILE A 26 14.53 -2.53 -0.24
N PHE A 27 14.59 -1.82 0.89
CA PHE A 27 15.86 -1.40 1.49
C PHE A 27 16.70 -2.59 2.00
N VAL A 28 16.05 -3.63 2.51
CA VAL A 28 16.73 -4.88 2.89
C VAL A 28 17.21 -5.63 1.65
N ASP A 29 16.40 -5.73 0.60
CA ASP A 29 16.81 -6.36 -0.65
C ASP A 29 18.01 -5.66 -1.29
N ASP A 30 18.05 -4.32 -1.26
CA ASP A 30 19.14 -3.54 -1.84
C ASP A 30 20.46 -3.67 -1.05
N ARG A 31 20.38 -3.71 0.30
CA ARG A 31 21.56 -3.90 1.15
C ARG A 31 22.17 -5.29 1.06
N VAL A 32 21.36 -6.33 0.84
CA VAL A 32 21.81 -7.72 0.89
C VAL A 32 22.22 -8.23 -0.51
N THR A 33 22.08 -7.42 -1.56
CA THR A 33 22.27 -7.85 -2.94
C THR A 33 23.07 -6.81 -3.72
N SER A 34 24.35 -6.66 -3.37
CA SER A 34 25.22 -5.61 -3.92
C SER A 34 25.82 -5.94 -5.29
N GLU A 35 25.75 -7.18 -5.79
CA GLU A 35 26.32 -7.53 -7.10
C GLU A 35 25.42 -8.53 -7.86
N HIS A 36 25.01 -8.14 -9.08
CA HIS A 36 24.28 -8.94 -10.08
C HIS A 36 22.85 -9.38 -9.73
N LYS A 37 21.92 -8.42 -9.70
CA LYS A 37 20.47 -8.69 -9.64
C LYS A 37 19.94 -9.30 -10.95
N SER A 38 19.19 -10.40 -10.86
CA SER A 38 18.45 -11.00 -11.99
C SER A 38 17.37 -10.04 -12.52
N ASP A 39 16.97 -10.13 -13.79
CA ASP A 39 15.92 -9.27 -14.34
C ASP A 39 14.58 -9.42 -13.60
N LYS A 40 14.29 -10.62 -13.05
CA LYS A 40 13.13 -10.82 -12.16
C LYS A 40 13.22 -10.02 -10.85
N GLU A 41 14.43 -9.77 -10.33
CA GLU A 41 14.66 -8.94 -9.12
C GLU A 41 14.42 -7.49 -9.41
N LYS A 42 14.94 -7.01 -10.54
CA LYS A 42 14.73 -5.64 -10.97
C LYS A 42 13.23 -5.36 -11.13
N ILE A 43 12.48 -6.29 -11.72
CA ILE A 43 11.02 -6.19 -11.87
C ILE A 43 10.34 -6.21 -10.49
N SER A 44 10.71 -7.13 -9.60
CA SER A 44 10.12 -7.22 -8.25
C SER A 44 10.35 -5.94 -7.44
N VAL A 45 11.58 -5.42 -7.44
CA VAL A 45 11.96 -4.18 -6.75
C VAL A 45 11.24 -2.99 -7.37
N ALA A 46 11.23 -2.86 -8.70
CA ALA A 46 10.53 -1.77 -9.38
C ALA A 46 9.03 -1.78 -9.07
N ALA A 47 8.38 -2.96 -9.11
CA ALA A 47 6.97 -3.10 -8.74
C ALA A 47 6.73 -2.77 -7.26
N GLY A 48 7.63 -3.18 -6.36
CA GLY A 48 7.58 -2.82 -4.94
C GLY A 48 7.71 -1.31 -4.71
N VAL A 49 8.60 -0.63 -5.43
CA VAL A 49 8.76 0.83 -5.38
C VAL A 49 7.48 1.52 -5.83
N VAL A 50 6.91 1.10 -6.96
CA VAL A 50 5.64 1.65 -7.46
C VAL A 50 4.51 1.46 -6.45
N ALA A 51 4.40 0.27 -5.85
CA ALA A 51 3.42 0.00 -4.80
C ALA A 51 3.61 0.91 -3.58
N THR A 52 4.84 1.08 -3.12
CA THR A 52 5.19 1.96 -1.99
C THR A 52 4.79 3.41 -2.27
N VAL A 53 5.09 3.91 -3.47
CA VAL A 53 4.71 5.27 -3.90
C VAL A 53 3.19 5.41 -3.94
N CYS A 54 2.46 4.42 -4.47
CA CYS A 54 0.99 4.46 -4.48
C CYS A 54 0.41 4.58 -3.07
N PHE A 55 0.88 3.77 -2.12
CA PHE A 55 0.39 3.84 -0.73
C PHE A 55 0.81 5.13 -0.01
N ALA A 56 1.99 5.68 -0.31
CA ALA A 56 2.40 6.98 0.19
C ALA A 56 1.48 8.11 -0.31
N VAL A 57 1.10 8.08 -1.60
CA VAL A 57 0.16 9.06 -2.16
C VAL A 57 -1.23 8.90 -1.52
N VAL A 58 -1.70 7.67 -1.31
CA VAL A 58 -2.96 7.39 -0.61
C VAL A 58 -2.97 7.99 0.80
N LEU A 59 -1.87 7.86 1.56
CA LEU A 59 -1.74 8.48 2.89
C LEU A 59 -1.83 10.00 2.85
N ILE A 60 -1.24 10.63 1.83
CA ILE A 60 -1.31 12.09 1.64
C ILE A 60 -2.75 12.50 1.32
N LEU A 61 -3.46 11.75 0.48
CA LEU A 61 -4.85 12.00 0.13
C LEU A 61 -5.78 11.85 1.36
N ASP A 62 -5.59 10.79 2.17
CA ASP A 62 -6.36 10.61 3.40
C ASP A 62 -6.08 11.73 4.42
N THR A 63 -4.82 12.15 4.56
CA THR A 63 -4.44 13.27 5.44
C THR A 63 -5.06 14.60 4.97
N THR A 64 -5.07 14.86 3.66
CA THR A 64 -5.69 16.08 3.10
C THR A 64 -7.22 16.09 3.23
N LEU A 65 -7.85 14.92 3.12
CA LEU A 65 -9.28 14.75 3.41
C LEU A 65 -9.61 15.03 4.88
N ILE A 66 -8.78 14.55 5.82
CA ILE A 66 -8.92 14.80 7.26
C ILE A 66 -8.77 16.29 7.58
N CYS A 67 -7.85 16.99 6.93
CA CYS A 67 -7.60 18.43 7.14
C CYS A 67 -8.72 19.35 6.62
N GLY A 68 -9.84 18.81 6.11
CA GLY A 68 -11.04 19.59 5.82
C GLY A 68 -11.08 20.24 4.43
N CYS A 69 -10.26 19.78 3.47
CA CYS A 69 -10.39 20.18 2.06
C CYS A 69 -11.63 19.56 1.40
N SER A 70 -12.83 20.01 1.81
CA SER A 70 -14.11 19.35 1.53
C SER A 70 -14.63 19.55 0.10
N HIS A 71 -14.03 20.43 -0.71
CA HIS A 71 -14.61 20.87 -1.99
C HIS A 71 -14.56 19.81 -3.11
N ARG A 72 -13.79 18.72 -2.94
CA ARG A 72 -13.64 17.64 -3.94
C ARG A 72 -13.66 16.23 -3.32
N HIS A 73 -14.34 16.03 -2.19
CA HIS A 73 -14.31 14.78 -1.43
C HIS A 73 -14.55 13.51 -2.29
N ARG A 74 -15.51 13.56 -3.21
CA ARG A 74 -15.83 12.45 -4.12
C ARG A 74 -14.68 12.10 -5.07
N THR A 75 -14.01 13.10 -5.64
CA THR A 75 -12.87 12.88 -6.54
C THR A 75 -11.69 12.27 -5.80
N PHE A 76 -11.38 12.77 -4.60
CA PHE A 76 -10.31 12.24 -3.75
C PHE A 76 -10.54 10.77 -3.39
N LYS A 77 -11.77 10.39 -3.01
CA LYS A 77 -12.12 8.99 -2.71
C LYS A 77 -11.99 8.06 -3.91
N ILE A 78 -12.35 8.52 -5.11
CA ILE A 78 -12.15 7.75 -6.35
C ILE A 78 -10.65 7.58 -6.64
N THR A 79 -9.87 8.65 -6.51
CA THR A 79 -8.41 8.60 -6.71
C THR A 79 -7.73 7.68 -5.70
N GLU A 80 -8.12 7.74 -4.42
CA GLU A 80 -7.67 6.81 -3.37
C GLU A 80 -7.93 5.35 -3.77
N GLY A 81 -9.17 5.04 -4.19
CA GLY A 81 -9.53 3.68 -4.63
C GLY A 81 -8.69 3.18 -5.81
N ILE A 82 -8.48 4.02 -6.84
CA ILE A 82 -7.66 3.65 -8.00
C ILE A 82 -6.21 3.39 -7.59
N LEU A 83 -5.63 4.26 -6.75
CA LEU A 83 -4.25 4.10 -6.28
C LEU A 83 -4.08 2.87 -5.38
N CYS A 84 -5.07 2.56 -4.55
CA CYS A 84 -5.07 1.34 -3.74
C CYS A 84 -5.07 0.08 -4.61
N ILE A 85 -5.93 0.02 -5.63
CA ILE A 85 -5.99 -1.13 -6.55
C ILE A 85 -4.67 -1.29 -7.31
N LEU A 86 -4.14 -0.18 -7.84
CA LEU A 86 -2.86 -0.18 -8.57
C LEU A 86 -1.70 -0.62 -7.65
N GLY A 87 -1.61 -0.04 -6.45
CA GLY A 87 -0.59 -0.37 -5.46
C GLY A 87 -0.65 -1.83 -5.02
N PHE A 88 -1.85 -2.36 -4.80
CA PHE A 88 -2.07 -3.77 -4.49
C PHE A 88 -1.63 -4.69 -5.64
N ALA A 89 -2.03 -4.39 -6.88
CA ALA A 89 -1.61 -5.17 -8.04
C ALA A 89 -0.08 -5.18 -8.21
N CYS A 90 0.57 -4.03 -8.03
CA CYS A 90 2.04 -3.93 -8.06
C CYS A 90 2.69 -4.72 -6.93
N ALA A 91 2.13 -4.72 -5.72
CA ALA A 91 2.62 -5.51 -4.60
C ALA A 91 2.48 -7.03 -4.85
N VAL A 92 1.37 -7.46 -5.46
CA VAL A 92 1.17 -8.86 -5.88
C VAL A 92 2.17 -9.28 -6.95
N VAL A 93 2.41 -8.45 -7.97
CA VAL A 93 3.42 -8.71 -9.00
C VAL A 93 4.82 -8.77 -8.39
N SER A 94 5.13 -7.87 -7.47
CA SER A 94 6.39 -7.86 -6.72
C SER A 94 6.57 -9.15 -5.92
N ALA A 95 5.54 -9.59 -5.19
CA ALA A 95 5.56 -10.83 -4.43
C ALA A 95 5.66 -12.08 -5.33
N ALA A 96 4.89 -12.15 -6.41
CA ALA A 96 4.87 -13.29 -7.33
C ALA A 96 6.19 -13.47 -8.09
N THR A 97 6.87 -12.38 -8.42
CA THR A 97 8.20 -12.42 -9.06
C THR A 97 9.33 -12.74 -8.07
N PHE A 98 9.07 -12.56 -6.77
CA PHE A 98 9.99 -12.89 -5.69
C PHE A 98 9.78 -14.33 -5.14
N PHE A 99 8.55 -14.84 -5.18
CA PHE A 99 8.20 -16.20 -4.76
C PHE A 99 8.90 -17.22 -5.67
N GLY A 100 9.79 -18.02 -5.09
CA GLY A 100 10.68 -18.92 -5.84
C GLY A 100 12.16 -18.69 -5.59
N LYS A 101 12.53 -17.85 -4.62
CA LYS A 101 13.93 -17.58 -4.25
C LYS A 101 14.30 -18.06 -2.87
N GLU A 102 15.60 -18.26 -2.68
CA GLU A 102 16.26 -18.71 -1.44
C GLU A 102 16.14 -17.73 -0.26
N ARG A 103 15.44 -16.59 -0.42
CA ARG A 103 15.24 -15.58 0.63
C ARG A 103 13.74 -15.40 0.94
N PRO A 104 13.07 -16.42 1.50
CA PRO A 104 11.63 -16.37 1.77
C PRO A 104 11.23 -15.20 2.67
N GLY A 105 12.12 -14.76 3.57
CA GLY A 105 11.88 -13.62 4.46
C GLY A 105 11.44 -12.35 3.72
N ILE A 106 12.19 -11.91 2.71
CA ILE A 106 11.89 -10.67 1.96
C ILE A 106 10.55 -10.78 1.22
N GLY A 107 10.26 -11.94 0.62
CA GLY A 107 8.97 -12.21 0.00
C GLY A 107 7.80 -12.15 0.99
N CYS A 108 7.99 -12.63 2.22
CA CYS A 108 6.98 -12.51 3.28
C CYS A 108 6.70 -11.06 3.68
N TRP A 109 7.69 -10.17 3.67
CA TRP A 109 7.48 -8.74 3.95
C TRP A 109 6.63 -8.07 2.86
N ILE A 110 6.92 -8.36 1.58
CA ILE A 110 6.15 -7.84 0.44
C ILE A 110 4.70 -8.37 0.48
N LEU A 111 4.54 -9.67 0.71
CA LEU A 111 3.23 -10.31 0.79
C LEU A 111 2.41 -9.77 1.98
N SER A 112 3.05 -9.58 3.14
CA SER A 112 2.39 -8.99 4.32
C SER A 112 1.96 -7.56 4.05
N GLY A 113 2.80 -6.74 3.40
CA GLY A 113 2.42 -5.39 2.99
C GLY A 113 1.23 -5.36 2.03
N ALA A 114 1.19 -6.29 1.07
CA ALA A 114 0.06 -6.44 0.15
C ALA A 114 -1.23 -6.84 0.86
N ILE A 115 -1.17 -7.81 1.79
CA ILE A 115 -2.34 -8.29 2.56
C ILE A 115 -2.89 -7.16 3.42
N VAL A 116 -2.04 -6.44 4.15
CA VAL A 116 -2.46 -5.31 5.01
C VAL A 116 -3.13 -4.21 4.19
N ALA A 117 -2.60 -3.89 3.00
CA ALA A 117 -3.23 -2.93 2.09
C ALA A 117 -4.58 -3.41 1.55
N GLY A 118 -4.69 -4.72 1.26
CA GLY A 118 -5.94 -5.34 0.84
C GLY A 118 -7.01 -5.30 1.94
N GLU A 119 -6.64 -5.63 3.18
CA GLU A 119 -7.54 -5.54 4.33
C GLU A 119 -8.02 -4.11 4.56
N ALA A 120 -7.12 -3.12 4.45
CA ALA A 120 -7.47 -1.70 4.54
C ALA A 120 -8.52 -1.30 3.49
N ALA A 121 -8.31 -1.72 2.23
CA ALA A 121 -9.23 -1.41 1.14
C ALA A 121 -10.61 -2.06 1.35
N VAL A 122 -10.65 -3.33 1.76
CA VAL A 122 -11.90 -4.05 2.05
C VAL A 122 -12.63 -3.41 3.23
N PHE A 123 -11.93 -3.09 4.31
CA PHE A 123 -12.54 -2.46 5.49
C PHE A 123 -13.06 -1.05 5.18
N SER A 124 -12.33 -0.27 4.39
CA SER A 124 -12.78 1.05 3.91
C SER A 124 -14.06 0.95 3.08
N PHE A 125 -14.19 -0.08 2.23
CA PHE A 125 -15.37 -0.34 1.41
C PHE A 125 -16.57 -0.84 2.24
N LEU A 126 -16.34 -1.79 3.17
CA LEU A 126 -17.38 -2.31 4.07
C LEU A 126 -17.95 -1.23 4.98
N LEU A 127 -17.11 -0.31 5.46
CA LEU A 127 -17.56 0.82 6.27
C LEU A 127 -18.29 1.89 5.45
N ASP A 128 -17.98 2.06 4.16
CA ASP A 128 -18.78 2.91 3.26
C ASP A 128 -20.19 2.33 3.06
N LEU A 129 -20.29 1.03 2.77
CA LEU A 129 -21.58 0.34 2.61
C LEU A 129 -22.47 0.41 3.86
N ARG A 130 -21.88 0.35 5.06
CA ARG A 130 -22.62 0.43 6.32
C ARG A 130 -23.23 1.82 6.57
N HIS A 131 -22.69 2.88 5.99
CA HIS A 131 -23.17 4.24 6.25
C HIS A 131 -24.36 4.65 5.37
N GLU A 132 -24.68 3.84 4.35
CA GLU A 132 -25.82 4.01 3.44
C GLU A 132 -27.09 3.24 3.88
N TYR A 133 -27.03 2.41 4.92
CA TYR A 133 -28.17 1.64 5.49
C TYR A 133 -28.42 1.98 6.96
#